data_AF-A0A2A3XX13-F1
#
_entry.id   AF-A0A2A3XX13-F1
#
_cell.length_a   1.000
_cell.length_b   1.000
_cell.length_c   1.000
_cell.angle_alpha   90.00
_cell.angle_beta   90.00
_cell.angle_gamma   90.00
#
_symmetry.space_group_name_H-M   'P 1'
#
loop_
_entity.id
_entity.type
_entity.pdbx_description
1 polymer ?
#
loop_
_entity_poly.entity_id
_entity_poly.type
_entity_poly.pdbx_seq_one_letter_code
_entity_poly.pdbx_strand_id
1 'polypeptide(L)'
;MMRIVSAPADLVVATNEGVDVRFAGIEAMADVPIVSDEWLGREGVRICFQGIRSHETWQRDVRYEEQLAQWAELRNRDGEEAAGDPPSMPGQLDLGPVGAVISDDAATTYRLSAGQVAGSAAGWEASWVYLPEPPKTARLLTLEFTLDSQLTGKTCQVRLD
;
A
#
# COMPACT_ATOMS: atom_id res chain seq x y z
N MET A 1 -8.56 7.28 19.79
CA MET A 1 -8.51 5.89 19.25
C MET A 1 -9.20 5.89 17.89
N MET A 2 -8.69 5.15 16.89
CA MET A 2 -9.30 5.11 15.55
C MET A 2 -10.27 3.94 15.41
N ARG A 3 -11.48 4.19 14.89
CA ARG A 3 -12.50 3.16 14.66
C ARG A 3 -13.15 3.31 13.30
N ILE A 4 -13.10 2.27 12.47
CA ILE A 4 -13.82 2.23 11.19
C ILE A 4 -15.33 2.23 11.47
N VAL A 5 -16.05 3.18 10.86
CA VAL A 5 -17.52 3.32 10.97
C VAL A 5 -18.24 3.03 9.65
N SER A 6 -17.54 3.12 8.53
CA SER A 6 -18.04 2.73 7.21
C SER A 6 -16.88 2.27 6.33
N ALA A 7 -17.08 1.21 5.55
CA ALA A 7 -16.14 0.70 4.56
C ALA A 7 -16.91 -0.10 3.49
N PRO A 8 -16.31 -0.39 2.32
CA PRO A 8 -16.88 -1.33 1.37
C PRO A 8 -17.15 -2.68 2.05
N ALA A 9 -18.28 -3.33 1.73
CA ALA A 9 -18.72 -4.54 2.43
C ALA A 9 -17.74 -5.72 2.29
N ASP A 10 -17.10 -5.83 1.13
CA ASP A 10 -16.07 -6.82 0.80
C ASP A 10 -14.65 -6.31 1.09
N LEU A 11 -14.53 -5.06 1.57
CA LEU A 11 -13.29 -4.31 1.74
C LEU A 11 -12.47 -4.14 0.45
N VAL A 12 -13.02 -4.49 -0.72
CA VAL A 12 -12.33 -4.31 -2.00
C VAL A 12 -12.36 -2.84 -2.38
N VAL A 13 -11.18 -2.26 -2.54
CA VAL A 13 -10.99 -0.83 -2.77
C VAL A 13 -10.46 -0.49 -4.15
N ALA A 14 -9.81 -1.46 -4.81
CA ALA A 14 -9.32 -1.35 -6.17
C ALA A 14 -9.23 -2.75 -6.80
N THR A 15 -9.25 -2.81 -8.13
CA THR A 15 -8.90 -3.99 -8.92
C THR A 15 -7.87 -3.57 -9.93
N ASN A 16 -6.65 -4.11 -9.82
CA ASN A 16 -5.54 -3.82 -10.74
C ASN A 16 -5.22 -5.06 -11.57
N GLU A 17 -5.35 -4.96 -12.89
CA GLU A 17 -5.11 -6.05 -13.84
C GLU A 17 -5.66 -7.43 -13.40
N GLY A 18 -6.91 -7.46 -12.91
CA GLY A 18 -7.57 -8.68 -12.44
C GLY A 18 -7.23 -9.14 -11.02
N VAL A 19 -6.46 -8.35 -10.26
CA VAL A 19 -6.16 -8.57 -8.84
C VAL A 19 -6.97 -7.59 -8.01
N ASP A 20 -7.87 -8.14 -7.19
CA ASP A 20 -8.58 -7.35 -6.20
C ASP A 20 -7.66 -7.02 -5.02
N VAL A 21 -7.69 -5.76 -4.62
CA VAL A 21 -6.94 -5.23 -3.48
C VAL A 21 -7.92 -4.81 -2.40
N ARG A 22 -7.71 -5.35 -1.19
CA ARG A 22 -8.53 -5.05 -0.01
C ARG A 22 -7.87 -4.04 0.90
N PHE A 23 -8.68 -3.20 1.52
CA PHE A 23 -8.28 -2.39 2.65
C PHE A 23 -8.10 -3.29 3.89
N ALA A 24 -6.88 -3.32 4.43
CA ALA A 24 -6.49 -4.21 5.52
C ALA A 24 -6.46 -3.51 6.89
N GLY A 25 -6.44 -2.18 6.92
CA GLY A 25 -6.54 -1.43 8.18
C GLY A 25 -5.93 -0.04 8.12
N ILE A 26 -6.12 0.69 9.21
CA ILE A 26 -5.58 2.02 9.44
C ILE A 26 -5.06 2.07 10.88
N GLU A 27 -3.88 2.65 11.07
CA GLU A 27 -3.28 2.81 12.38
C GLU A 27 -2.62 4.19 12.53
N ALA A 28 -2.64 4.72 13.75
CA ALA A 28 -1.79 5.84 14.11
C ALA A 28 -0.34 5.36 14.18
N MET A 29 0.58 6.16 13.65
CA MET A 29 1.99 5.80 13.59
C MET A 29 2.81 6.85 14.35
N ALA A 30 3.43 6.41 15.45
CA ALA A 30 4.51 7.15 16.09
C ALA A 30 5.82 6.90 15.33
N ASP A 31 6.71 7.89 15.31
CA ASP A 31 8.06 7.78 14.73
C ASP A 31 8.08 7.32 13.26
N VAL A 32 7.43 8.08 12.38
CA VAL A 32 7.36 7.77 10.94
C VAL A 32 8.77 7.64 10.34
N PRO A 33 9.10 6.50 9.69
CA PRO A 33 10.39 6.30 9.04
C PRO A 33 10.60 7.30 7.89
N ILE A 34 11.81 7.85 7.85
CA ILE A 34 12.19 9.18 7.35
C ILE A 34 12.23 9.26 5.81
N VAL A 35 11.78 10.40 5.24
CA VAL A 35 12.19 10.86 3.89
C VAL A 35 12.81 12.27 3.91
N SER A 36 12.61 13.06 4.97
CA SER A 36 13.33 14.34 5.16
C SER A 36 13.35 14.82 6.63
N ASP A 37 14.32 15.69 6.96
CA ASP A 37 14.51 16.30 8.30
C ASP A 37 13.30 17.09 8.81
N GLU A 38 12.42 17.57 7.92
CA GLU A 38 11.24 18.38 8.26
C GLU A 38 10.16 17.58 9.04
N TRP A 39 10.19 16.26 8.91
CA TRP A 39 9.18 15.35 9.44
C TRP A 39 9.72 14.39 10.51
N LEU A 40 10.97 14.59 10.94
CA LEU A 40 11.60 13.79 11.99
C LEU A 40 10.79 13.88 13.30
N GLY A 41 10.39 12.73 13.85
CA GLY A 41 9.63 12.65 15.10
C GLY A 41 8.17 13.12 14.99
N ARG A 42 7.61 13.23 13.77
CA ARG A 42 6.18 13.54 13.59
C ARG A 42 5.34 12.27 13.51
N GLU A 43 4.18 12.34 14.15
CA GLU A 43 3.15 11.30 14.12
C GLU A 43 2.38 11.37 12.79
N GLY A 44 1.85 10.25 12.35
CA GLY A 44 1.13 10.11 11.09
C GLY A 44 0.07 9.02 11.11
N VAL A 45 -0.43 8.70 9.93
CA VAL A 45 -1.42 7.64 9.71
C VAL A 45 -0.85 6.64 8.72
N ARG A 46 -0.85 5.36 9.09
CA ARG A 46 -0.56 4.28 8.15
C ARG A 46 -1.86 3.64 7.66
N ILE A 47 -1.96 3.46 6.36
CA ILE A 47 -3.03 2.71 5.68
C ILE A 47 -2.43 1.44 5.12
N CYS A 48 -3.04 0.30 5.41
CA CYS A 48 -2.58 -1.02 4.99
C CYS A 48 -3.53 -1.63 3.93
N PHE A 49 -2.95 -2.30 2.95
CA PHE A 49 -3.64 -2.98 1.86
C PHE A 49 -3.11 -4.41 1.70
N GLN A 50 -3.96 -5.28 1.17
CA GLN A 50 -3.58 -6.66 0.87
C GLN A 50 -4.16 -7.08 -0.49
N GLY A 51 -3.38 -7.83 -1.26
CA GLY A 51 -3.86 -8.49 -2.47
C GLY A 51 -4.71 -9.71 -2.11
N ILE A 52 -5.87 -9.85 -2.75
CA ILE A 52 -6.73 -11.02 -2.57
C ILE A 52 -6.17 -12.19 -3.38
N ARG A 53 -5.95 -13.33 -2.73
CA ARG A 53 -5.46 -14.54 -3.40
C ARG A 53 -6.51 -15.05 -4.38
N SER A 54 -6.08 -15.17 -5.63
CA SER A 54 -6.85 -15.67 -6.77
C SER A 54 -5.97 -16.50 -7.70
N HIS A 55 -6.57 -17.11 -8.73
CA HIS A 55 -5.82 -17.80 -9.77
C HIS A 55 -4.79 -16.88 -10.44
N GLU A 56 -5.16 -15.63 -10.69
CA GLU A 56 -4.28 -14.63 -11.30
C GLU A 56 -3.04 -14.35 -10.43
N THR A 57 -3.25 -14.10 -9.13
CA THR A 57 -2.11 -13.88 -8.20
C THR A 57 -1.19 -15.09 -8.12
N TRP A 58 -1.74 -16.31 -8.21
CA TRP A 58 -0.95 -17.54 -8.21
C TRP A 58 -0.12 -17.67 -9.49
N GLN A 59 -0.71 -17.38 -10.66
CA GLN A 59 0.04 -17.39 -11.92
C GLN A 59 1.19 -16.37 -11.92
N ARG A 60 0.95 -15.17 -11.38
CA ARG A 60 1.99 -14.14 -11.26
C ARG A 60 3.11 -14.55 -10.30
N ASP A 61 2.78 -15.18 -9.18
CA ASP A 61 3.80 -15.76 -8.28
C ASP A 61 4.65 -16.83 -8.98
N VAL A 62 4.01 -17.78 -9.68
CA VAL A 62 4.73 -18.85 -10.41
C VAL A 62 5.68 -18.24 -11.45
N ARG A 63 5.20 -17.28 -12.24
CA ARG A 63 6.03 -16.59 -13.23
C ARG A 63 7.21 -15.86 -12.58
N TYR A 64 6.98 -15.18 -11.45
CA TYR A 64 8.04 -14.50 -10.72
C TYR A 64 9.11 -15.47 -10.23
N GLU A 65 8.73 -16.61 -9.65
CA GLU A 65 9.69 -17.63 -9.20
C GLU A 65 10.51 -18.22 -10.36
N GLU A 66 9.88 -18.48 -11.51
CA GLU A 66 10.58 -18.91 -12.72
C GLU A 66 11.59 -17.87 -13.23
N GLN A 67 11.18 -16.60 -13.26
CA GLN A 67 12.05 -15.48 -13.68
C GLN A 67 13.21 -15.28 -12.69
N LEU A 68 12.94 -15.39 -11.40
CA LEU A 68 13.95 -15.23 -10.35
C LEU A 68 14.99 -16.35 -10.42
N ALA A 69 14.56 -17.59 -10.68
CA ALA A 69 15.46 -18.72 -10.89
C ALA A 69 16.35 -18.51 -12.12
N GLN A 70 15.77 -18.09 -13.26
CA GLN A 70 16.53 -17.79 -14.48
C GLN A 70 17.54 -16.66 -14.27
N TRP A 71 17.13 -15.59 -13.60
CA TRP A 71 18.02 -14.47 -13.26
C TRP A 71 19.17 -14.94 -12.36
N ALA A 72 18.90 -15.78 -11.35
CA ALA A 72 19.93 -16.31 -10.47
C ALA A 72 20.92 -17.22 -11.22
N GLU A 73 20.44 -18.06 -12.13
CA GLU A 73 21.30 -18.89 -13.01
C GLU A 73 22.20 -18.02 -13.89
N LEU A 74 21.64 -17.00 -14.53
CA LEU A 74 22.38 -16.07 -15.39
C LEU A 74 23.44 -15.30 -14.58
N ARG A 75 23.09 -14.82 -13.39
CA ARG A 75 24.01 -14.13 -12.48
C ARG A 75 25.16 -15.03 -12.04
N ASN A 76 24.87 -16.30 -11.72
CA ASN A 76 25.88 -17.26 -11.31
C ASN A 76 26.82 -17.65 -12.45
N ARG A 77 26.32 -17.72 -13.69
CA ARG A 77 27.09 -18.15 -14.86
C ARG A 77 27.94 -17.02 -15.45
N ASP A 78 27.32 -15.85 -15.65
CA ASP A 78 27.86 -14.77 -16.50
C ASP A 78 28.13 -13.48 -15.70
N GLY A 79 27.82 -13.45 -14.41
CA GLY A 79 28.03 -12.30 -13.52
C GLY A 79 26.84 -11.32 -13.48
N GLU A 80 26.96 -10.31 -12.62
CA GLU A 80 25.89 -9.34 -12.33
C GLU A 80 25.52 -8.47 -13.53
N GLU A 81 26.51 -8.00 -14.29
CA GLU A 81 26.28 -7.15 -15.47
C GLU A 81 25.47 -7.87 -16.56
N ALA A 82 25.69 -9.17 -16.74
CA ALA A 82 24.95 -9.98 -17.70
C ALA A 82 23.52 -10.31 -17.23
N ALA A 83 23.33 -10.46 -15.92
CA ALA A 83 22.01 -10.78 -15.35
C ALA A 83 21.07 -9.58 -15.26
N GLY A 84 21.64 -8.37 -15.09
CA GLY A 84 20.86 -7.16 -14.90
C GLY A 84 20.09 -7.16 -13.57
N ASP A 85 19.03 -6.35 -13.51
CA ASP A 85 18.19 -6.22 -12.33
C ASP A 85 17.37 -7.49 -12.06
N PRO A 86 17.16 -7.86 -10.78
CA PRO A 86 16.25 -8.95 -10.44
C PRO A 86 14.83 -8.61 -10.89
N PRO A 87 13.99 -9.62 -11.21
CA PRO A 87 12.58 -9.38 -11.51
C PRO A 87 11.90 -8.69 -10.32
N SER A 88 10.95 -7.80 -10.61
CA SER A 88 10.13 -7.17 -9.57
C SER A 88 9.15 -8.18 -8.96
N MET A 89 8.95 -8.09 -7.65
CA MET A 89 7.92 -8.89 -6.98
C MET A 89 6.53 -8.51 -7.53
N PRO A 90 5.64 -9.48 -7.79
CA PRO A 90 4.34 -9.19 -8.39
C PRO A 90 3.48 -8.29 -7.49
N GLY A 91 3.55 -8.47 -6.16
CA GLY A 91 2.88 -7.58 -5.22
C GLY A 91 3.29 -6.11 -5.36
N GLN A 92 4.55 -5.82 -5.71
CA GLN A 92 5.03 -4.44 -5.94
C GLN A 92 4.35 -3.79 -7.14
N LEU A 93 4.13 -4.56 -8.22
CA LEU A 93 3.50 -4.09 -9.44
C LEU A 93 2.00 -3.87 -9.25
N ASP A 94 1.34 -4.81 -8.57
CA ASP A 94 -0.11 -4.82 -8.45
C ASP A 94 -0.64 -3.91 -7.32
N LEU A 95 0.05 -3.83 -6.17
CA LEU A 95 -0.38 -2.99 -5.04
C LEU A 95 0.27 -1.60 -5.04
N GLY A 96 1.40 -1.41 -5.72
CA GLY A 96 2.12 -0.13 -5.80
C GLY A 96 1.25 1.05 -6.29
N PRO A 97 0.41 0.86 -7.31
CA PRO A 97 -0.49 1.91 -7.80
C PRO A 97 -1.70 2.22 -6.91
N VAL A 98 -2.01 1.36 -5.93
CA VAL A 98 -3.17 1.53 -5.06
C VAL A 98 -2.83 2.52 -3.96
N GLY A 99 -3.68 3.50 -3.70
CA GLY A 99 -3.47 4.48 -2.64
C GLY A 99 -4.76 4.98 -2.01
N ALA A 100 -4.64 6.09 -1.28
CA ALA A 100 -5.79 6.83 -0.77
C ALA A 100 -5.53 8.34 -0.75
N VAL A 101 -6.61 9.11 -0.91
CA VAL A 101 -6.68 10.52 -0.54
C VAL A 101 -7.35 10.59 0.83
N ILE A 102 -6.73 11.30 1.77
CA ILE A 102 -7.24 11.45 3.14
C ILE A 102 -7.78 12.87 3.31
N SER A 103 -8.98 12.98 3.86
CA SER A 103 -9.55 14.23 4.35
C SER A 103 -10.10 14.04 5.76
N ASP A 104 -10.25 15.14 6.50
CA ASP A 104 -10.89 15.16 7.82
C ASP A 104 -11.90 16.32 7.93
N ASP A 105 -12.63 16.34 9.05
CA ASP A 105 -13.57 17.41 9.40
C ASP A 105 -12.89 18.69 9.96
N ALA A 106 -11.56 18.70 10.05
CA ALA A 106 -10.74 19.85 10.45
C ALA A 106 -10.00 20.53 9.26
N ALA A 107 -10.22 20.05 8.04
CA ALA A 107 -9.55 20.49 6.81
C ALA A 107 -8.01 20.35 6.84
N THR A 108 -7.51 19.31 7.50
CA THR A 108 -6.08 18.97 7.52
C THR A 108 -5.63 18.51 6.13
N THR A 109 -4.49 19.04 5.67
CA THR A 109 -3.87 18.58 4.42
C THR A 109 -2.91 17.44 4.71
N TYR A 110 -3.32 16.23 4.34
CA TYR A 110 -2.47 15.03 4.44
C TYR A 110 -1.61 14.85 3.18
N ARG A 111 -0.39 14.37 3.36
CA ARG A 111 0.55 14.06 2.27
C ARG A 111 1.11 12.66 2.44
N LEU A 112 1.16 11.91 1.34
CA LEU A 112 1.89 10.65 1.29
C LEU A 112 3.37 10.94 1.54
N SER A 113 3.93 10.34 2.58
CA SER A 113 5.33 10.53 2.99
C SER A 113 6.17 9.31 2.59
N ALA A 114 5.68 8.11 2.91
CA ALA A 114 6.43 6.89 2.73
C ALA A 114 5.51 5.74 2.32
N GLY A 115 6.12 4.70 1.79
CA GLY A 115 5.42 3.55 1.26
C GLY A 115 6.26 2.30 1.26
N GLN A 116 5.63 1.17 1.56
CA GLN A 116 6.25 -0.13 1.48
C GLN A 116 5.28 -1.08 0.80
N VAL A 117 5.78 -1.81 -0.19
CA VAL A 117 5.06 -2.90 -0.84
C VAL A 117 5.95 -4.11 -0.88
N ALA A 118 5.41 -5.26 -0.53
CA ALA A 118 6.09 -6.53 -0.62
C ALA A 118 5.07 -7.62 -0.97
N GLY A 119 5.54 -8.66 -1.64
CA GLY A 119 4.69 -9.83 -1.84
C GLY A 119 5.08 -10.71 -3.00
N SER A 120 5.36 -11.96 -2.66
CA SER A 120 5.19 -13.14 -3.50
C SER A 120 4.49 -14.22 -2.65
N ALA A 121 4.13 -15.35 -3.25
CA ALA A 121 3.75 -16.65 -2.65
C ALA A 121 2.95 -16.64 -1.32
N ALA A 122 3.58 -16.20 -0.21
CA ALA A 122 3.03 -16.07 1.14
C ALA A 122 1.90 -15.02 1.27
N GLY A 123 1.81 -14.07 0.32
CA GLY A 123 0.78 -13.03 0.32
C GLY A 123 1.35 -11.68 -0.13
N TRP A 124 0.48 -10.79 -0.56
CA TRP A 124 0.86 -9.46 -1.04
C TRP A 124 0.31 -8.40 -0.11
N GLU A 125 1.19 -7.53 0.37
CA GLU A 125 0.87 -6.49 1.35
C GLU A 125 1.50 -5.16 0.94
N ALA A 126 0.76 -4.09 1.19
CA ALA A 126 1.25 -2.72 1.02
C ALA A 126 0.86 -1.87 2.21
N SER A 127 1.68 -0.87 2.50
CA SER A 127 1.36 0.16 3.49
C SER A 127 1.84 1.51 3.02
N TRP A 128 1.01 2.53 3.25
CA TRP A 128 1.29 3.92 2.92
C TRP A 128 1.18 4.77 4.18
N VAL A 129 2.15 5.65 4.39
CA VAL A 129 2.19 6.53 5.55
C VAL A 129 1.92 7.96 5.12
N TYR A 130 0.95 8.58 5.78
CA TYR A 130 0.51 9.93 5.53
C TYR A 130 0.81 10.83 6.73
N LEU A 131 1.21 12.06 6.44
CA LEU A 131 1.51 13.09 7.44
C LEU A 131 0.62 14.32 7.21
N PRO A 132 0.28 15.07 8.27
CA PRO A 132 0.56 14.79 9.69
C PRO A 132 -0.43 13.77 10.29
N GLU A 133 -0.29 13.44 11.57
CA GLU A 133 -1.39 12.82 12.35
C GLU A 133 -2.62 13.76 12.36
N PRO A 134 -3.85 13.21 12.38
CA PRO A 134 -5.04 14.01 12.58
C PRO A 134 -4.96 14.88 13.84
N PRO A 135 -5.32 16.18 13.74
CA PRO A 135 -5.34 17.05 14.90
C PRO A 135 -6.40 16.58 15.90
N LYS A 136 -6.21 16.90 17.18
CA LYS A 136 -7.16 16.54 18.26
C LYS A 136 -8.59 17.09 18.08
N THR A 137 -8.75 18.08 17.21
CA THR A 137 -10.04 18.65 16.84
C THR A 137 -10.79 17.83 15.79
N ALA A 138 -10.08 17.03 14.99
CA ALA A 138 -10.69 16.15 14.00
C ALA A 138 -11.42 14.99 14.71
N ARG A 139 -12.62 14.66 14.22
CA ARG A 139 -13.47 13.58 14.73
C ARG A 139 -13.72 12.51 13.68
N LEU A 140 -13.49 12.82 12.41
CA LEU A 140 -13.76 11.92 11.31
C LEU A 140 -12.68 12.05 10.24
N LEU A 141 -12.07 10.91 9.87
CA LEU A 141 -11.31 10.78 8.63
C LEU A 141 -12.18 10.14 7.56
N THR A 142 -12.03 10.64 6.34
CA THR A 142 -12.53 10.00 5.12
C THR A 142 -11.33 9.59 4.27
N LEU A 143 -11.27 8.31 3.93
CA LEU A 143 -10.32 7.76 2.98
C LEU A 143 -11.07 7.54 1.66
N GLU A 144 -10.61 8.17 0.59
CA GLU A 144 -11.06 7.87 -0.77
C GLU A 144 -9.95 7.13 -1.49
N PHE A 145 -10.22 5.89 -1.89
CA PHE A 145 -9.18 5.01 -2.44
C PHE A 145 -8.86 5.37 -3.89
N THR A 146 -7.60 5.18 -4.27
CA THR A 146 -7.10 5.46 -5.62
C THR A 146 -6.43 4.26 -6.26
N LEU A 147 -6.45 4.23 -7.59
CA LEU A 147 -5.62 3.38 -8.44
C LEU A 147 -4.98 4.28 -9.50
N ASP A 148 -3.65 4.27 -9.61
CA ASP A 148 -2.90 5.18 -10.51
C ASP A 148 -3.29 6.66 -10.30
N SER A 149 -3.45 7.06 -9.04
CA SER A 149 -3.93 8.40 -8.63
C SER A 149 -5.35 8.77 -9.07
N GLN A 150 -6.12 7.85 -9.65
CA GLN A 150 -7.54 8.06 -9.98
C GLN A 150 -8.43 7.49 -8.88
N LEU A 151 -9.50 8.21 -8.54
CA LEU A 151 -10.46 7.77 -7.51
C LEU A 151 -11.20 6.51 -7.97
N THR A 152 -11.26 5.49 -7.12
CA THR A 152 -12.02 4.26 -7.39
C THR A 152 -13.50 4.40 -7.05
N GLY A 153 -13.89 5.52 -6.44
CA GLY A 153 -15.24 5.74 -5.90
C GLY A 153 -15.54 4.95 -4.63
N LYS A 154 -14.56 4.21 -4.09
CA LYS A 154 -14.66 3.48 -2.82
C LYS A 154 -14.17 4.38 -1.70
N THR A 155 -14.90 4.38 -0.60
CA THR A 155 -14.59 5.23 0.56
C THR A 155 -14.63 4.47 1.86
N CYS A 156 -13.80 4.86 2.81
CA CYS A 156 -13.83 4.39 4.20
C CYS A 156 -13.93 5.59 5.13
N GLN A 157 -14.75 5.49 6.18
CA GLN A 157 -14.86 6.50 7.23
C GLN A 157 -14.35 5.95 8.54
N VAL A 158 -13.54 6.74 9.23
CA VAL A 158 -12.87 6.37 10.47
C VAL A 158 -13.16 7.45 11.51
N ARG A 159 -13.79 7.07 12.62
CA ARG A 159 -14.00 7.95 13.76
C ARG A 159 -12.72 8.07 14.57
N LEU A 160 -12.43 9.29 14.99
CA LEU A 160 -11.33 9.66 15.87
C LEU A 160 -11.91 10.02 17.24
N ASP A 161 -11.58 9.21 18.25
CA ASP A 161 -11.92 9.46 19.66
C ASP A 161 -10.82 10.26 20.36
#